data_AF-A0A935ICX7-F1
#
_entry.id   AF-A0A935ICX7-F1
#
_cell.length_a   1.000
_cell.length_b   1.000
_cell.length_c   1.000
_cell.angle_alpha   90.00
_cell.angle_beta   90.00
_cell.angle_gamma   90.00
#
_symmetry.space_group_name_H-M   'P 1'
#
loop_
_entity.id
_entity.type
_entity.pdbx_description
1 polymer ?
#
loop_
_entity_poly.entity_id
_entity_poly.type
_entity_poly.pdbx_seq_one_letter_code
_entity_poly.pdbx_strand_id
1 'polypeptide(L)'
;MIKKYADDVRPEDEERILVRTERRMRSVSRLHAASTLVRNLGVLFRMMRDQTFKMSWPTRAMILGALVYFLVPTDATPDYIPVLGYVDDTLIVGWVIKRLAREIERYRTHHST
;
A
#
# COMPACT_ATOMS: atom_id res chain seq x y z
N MET A 1 -31.09 -13.07 -12.90
CA MET A 1 -29.86 -13.41 -13.65
C MET A 1 -29.02 -14.48 -12.94
N ILE A 2 -28.89 -14.48 -11.61
CA ILE A 2 -28.09 -15.46 -10.85
C ILE A 2 -28.73 -16.86 -10.79
N LYS A 3 -30.07 -16.95 -10.70
CA LYS A 3 -30.80 -18.23 -10.59
C LYS A 3 -30.54 -19.20 -11.76
N LYS A 4 -30.34 -18.71 -12.98
CA LYS A 4 -30.14 -19.54 -14.17
C LYS A 4 -28.78 -20.24 -14.21
N TYR A 5 -27.82 -19.80 -13.39
CA TYR A 5 -26.47 -20.39 -13.33
C TYR A 5 -26.28 -21.34 -12.14
N ALA A 6 -27.17 -21.31 -11.16
CA ALA A 6 -27.07 -22.14 -9.96
C ALA A 6 -27.60 -23.57 -10.20
N ASP A 7 -28.57 -23.73 -11.11
CA ASP A 7 -29.22 -25.02 -11.40
C ASP A 7 -28.35 -25.96 -12.27
N ASP A 8 -27.28 -25.44 -12.91
CA ASP A 8 -26.38 -26.18 -13.80
C ASP A 8 -24.98 -26.47 -13.19
N VAL A 9 -24.74 -26.10 -11.93
CA VAL A 9 -23.44 -26.34 -11.27
C VAL A 9 -23.37 -27.79 -10.78
N ARG A 10 -22.52 -28.60 -11.42
CA ARG A 10 -22.27 -29.97 -10.96
C ARG A 10 -21.17 -29.97 -9.89
N PRO A 11 -21.12 -30.99 -9.01
CA PRO A 11 -20.06 -31.09 -7.99
C PRO A 11 -18.64 -31.09 -8.59
N GLU A 12 -18.48 -31.63 -9.78
CA GLU A 12 -17.24 -31.62 -10.56
C GLU A 12 -16.80 -30.23 -11.06
N ASP A 13 -17.70 -29.24 -11.04
CA ASP A 13 -17.40 -27.84 -11.39
C ASP A 13 -16.96 -27.00 -10.17
N GLU A 14 -17.07 -27.53 -8.95
CA GLU A 14 -16.70 -26.84 -7.69
C GLU A 14 -15.22 -26.44 -7.70
N GLU A 15 -14.32 -27.38 -7.99
CA GLU A 15 -12.87 -27.12 -8.02
C GLU A 15 -12.52 -26.05 -9.07
N ARG A 16 -13.18 -26.08 -10.23
CA ARG A 16 -13.01 -25.05 -11.29
C ARG A 16 -13.45 -23.68 -10.81
N ILE A 17 -14.56 -23.60 -10.08
CA ILE A 17 -15.09 -22.34 -9.53
C ILE A 17 -14.16 -21.82 -8.44
N LEU A 18 -13.68 -22.68 -7.53
CA LEU A 18 -12.76 -22.31 -6.46
C LEU A 18 -11.44 -21.79 -7.01
N VAL A 19 -10.81 -22.50 -7.95
CA VAL A 19 -9.54 -22.08 -8.55
C VAL A 19 -9.69 -20.76 -9.35
N ARG A 20 -10.82 -20.54 -10.03
CA ARG A 20 -11.10 -19.26 -10.71
C ARG A 20 -11.34 -18.13 -9.72
N THR A 21 -12.02 -18.42 -8.61
CA THR A 21 -12.30 -17.47 -7.54
C THR A 21 -11.01 -17.05 -6.84
N GLU A 22 -10.16 -18.01 -6.49
CA GLU A 22 -8.88 -17.75 -5.83
C GLU A 22 -7.94 -16.90 -6.72
N ARG A 23 -7.88 -17.18 -8.02
CA ARG A 23 -7.14 -16.35 -8.99
C ARG A 23 -7.67 -14.93 -9.05
N ARG A 24 -9.00 -14.75 -9.06
CA ARG A 24 -9.62 -13.43 -9.08
C ARG A 24 -9.44 -12.68 -7.77
N MET A 25 -9.56 -13.36 -6.64
CA MET A 25 -9.28 -12.78 -5.32
C MET A 25 -7.83 -12.32 -5.22
N ARG A 26 -6.84 -13.10 -5.65
CA ARG A 26 -5.43 -12.68 -5.67
C ARG A 26 -5.21 -11.40 -6.48
N SER A 27 -5.78 -11.29 -7.68
CA SER A 27 -5.65 -10.09 -8.51
C SER A 27 -6.33 -8.88 -7.88
N VAL A 28 -7.55 -9.04 -7.37
CA VAL A 28 -8.30 -7.96 -6.70
C VAL A 28 -7.57 -7.50 -5.42
N SER A 29 -7.04 -8.43 -4.63
CA SER A 29 -6.28 -8.11 -3.42
C SER A 29 -5.01 -7.31 -3.73
N ARG A 30 -4.28 -7.65 -4.80
CA ARG A 30 -3.10 -6.88 -5.24
C ARG A 30 -3.47 -5.45 -5.63
N LEU A 31 -4.56 -5.27 -6.38
CA LEU A 31 -5.05 -3.94 -6.76
C LEU A 31 -5.48 -3.13 -5.53
N HIS A 32 -6.16 -3.78 -4.58
CA HIS A 32 -6.58 -3.13 -3.34
C HIS A 32 -5.38 -2.71 -2.46
N ALA A 33 -4.37 -3.58 -2.36
CA ALA A 33 -3.13 -3.28 -1.65
C ALA A 33 -2.41 -2.09 -2.30
N ALA A 34 -2.20 -2.13 -3.62
CA ALA A 34 -1.56 -1.04 -4.37
C ALA A 34 -2.33 0.28 -4.23
N SER A 35 -3.66 0.25 -4.37
CA SER A 35 -4.52 1.43 -4.17
C SER A 35 -4.38 2.01 -2.76
N THR A 36 -4.28 1.16 -1.75
CA THR A 36 -4.07 1.59 -0.36
C THR A 36 -2.70 2.20 -0.14
N LEU A 37 -1.65 1.65 -0.73
CA LEU A 37 -0.30 2.24 -0.69
C LEU A 37 -0.30 3.64 -1.33
N VAL A 38 -0.82 3.78 -2.55
CA VAL A 38 -0.90 5.07 -3.26
C VAL A 38 -1.71 6.10 -2.47
N ARG A 39 -2.86 5.70 -1.91
CA ARG A 39 -3.68 6.59 -1.07
C ARG A 39 -2.92 7.06 0.17
N ASN A 40 -2.19 6.17 0.83
CA ASN A 40 -1.38 6.52 2.01
C ASN A 40 -0.22 7.44 1.64
N LEU A 41 0.48 7.20 0.53
CA LEU A 41 1.52 8.11 0.02
C LEU A 41 0.98 9.51 -0.25
N GLY A 42 -0.24 9.61 -0.81
CA GLY A 42 -0.92 10.89 -0.99
C GLY A 42 -1.18 11.63 0.34
N VAL A 43 -1.49 10.92 1.42
CA VAL A 43 -1.63 11.53 2.76
C VAL A 43 -0.27 12.01 3.26
N LEU A 44 0.78 11.19 3.15
CA LEU A 44 2.14 11.55 3.57
C LEU A 44 2.65 12.80 2.84
N PHE A 45 2.38 12.91 1.54
CA PHE A 45 2.69 14.10 0.76
C PHE A 45 1.96 15.35 1.28
N ARG A 46 0.67 15.23 1.62
CA ARG A 46 -0.09 16.33 2.23
C ARG A 46 0.45 16.72 3.60
N MET A 47 0.78 15.75 4.45
CA MET A 47 1.42 15.99 5.74
C MET A 47 2.71 16.80 5.61
N MET A 48 3.53 16.53 4.58
CA MET A 48 4.77 17.27 4.34
C MET A 48 4.55 18.71 3.88
N ARG A 49 3.51 18.95 3.08
CA ARG A 49 3.15 20.29 2.59
C ARG A 49 2.43 21.12 3.64
N ASP A 50 1.80 20.47 4.60
CA ASP A 50 1.09 21.16 5.66
C ASP A 50 2.07 21.76 6.68
N GLN A 51 1.99 23.08 6.83
CA GLN A 51 2.80 23.84 7.77
C GLN A 51 2.15 23.96 9.16
N THR A 52 0.84 23.71 9.28
CA THR A 52 0.13 23.77 10.57
C THR A 52 0.32 22.47 11.35
N PHE A 53 0.48 21.35 10.64
CA PHE A 53 0.75 20.06 11.25
C PHE A 53 2.19 19.92 11.74
N LYS A 54 2.39 19.99 13.06
CA LYS A 54 3.69 19.78 13.69
C LYS A 54 4.08 18.30 13.66
N MET A 55 5.27 18.03 13.13
CA MET A 55 5.90 16.72 13.10
C MET A 55 7.35 16.83 13.57
N SER A 56 7.84 15.76 14.20
CA SER A 56 9.26 15.67 14.54
C SER A 56 10.11 15.54 13.26
N TRP A 57 11.37 15.99 13.33
CA TRP A 57 12.30 15.85 12.20
C TRP A 57 12.50 14.38 11.75
N PRO A 58 12.61 13.39 12.65
CA PRO A 58 12.67 11.98 12.26
C PRO A 58 11.44 11.52 11.45
N THR A 59 10.23 11.95 11.83
CA THR A 59 9.01 11.64 11.06
C THR A 59 9.08 12.23 9.66
N ARG A 60 9.50 13.51 9.54
CA ARG A 60 9.68 14.17 8.24
C ARG A 60 10.71 13.45 7.37
N ALA A 61 11.85 13.05 7.93
CA ALA A 61 12.89 12.33 7.21
C ALA A 61 12.39 10.97 6.71
N MET A 62 11.64 10.22 7.52
CA MET A 62 11.01 8.95 7.10
C MET A 62 10.02 9.15 5.96
N ILE A 63 9.18 10.19 6.03
CA ILE A 63 8.22 10.49 4.97
C ILE A 63 8.95 10.85 3.67
N LEU A 64 9.97 11.71 3.73
CA LEU A 64 10.79 12.07 2.57
C LEU A 64 11.44 10.83 1.95
N GLY A 65 12.02 9.95 2.77
CA GLY A 65 12.60 8.69 2.30
C GLY A 65 11.58 7.83 1.56
N ALA A 66 10.36 7.66 2.09
CA ALA A 66 9.30 6.90 1.43
C ALA A 66 8.81 7.53 0.12
N LEU A 67 8.71 8.87 0.06
CA LEU A 67 8.29 9.57 -1.15
C LEU A 67 9.36 9.52 -2.25
N VAL A 68 10.63 9.72 -1.90
CA VAL A 68 11.75 9.60 -2.84
C VAL A 68 11.84 8.17 -3.37
N TYR A 69 11.73 7.19 -2.48
CA TYR A 69 11.73 5.78 -2.86
C TYR A 69 10.60 5.42 -3.84
N PHE A 70 9.41 6.02 -3.69
CA PHE A 70 8.31 5.84 -4.64
C PHE A 70 8.53 6.55 -5.99
N LEU A 71 9.22 7.71 -5.98
CA LEU A 71 9.43 8.54 -7.17
C LEU A 71 10.56 8.03 -8.06
N VAL A 72 11.55 7.38 -7.45
CA VAL A 72 12.65 6.76 -8.19
C VAL A 72 12.10 5.49 -8.86
N PRO A 73 12.17 5.37 -10.20
CA PRO A 73 11.75 4.17 -10.91
C PRO A 73 12.73 3.04 -10.61
N THR A 74 12.57 2.37 -9.46
CA THR A 74 13.16 1.07 -9.06
C THR A 74 14.66 0.80 -9.28
N ASP A 75 15.48 1.73 -9.79
CA ASP A 75 16.83 1.40 -10.27
C ASP A 75 17.88 2.52 -10.11
N ALA A 76 17.64 3.50 -9.21
CA ALA A 76 18.64 4.52 -8.88
C ALA A 76 18.92 4.60 -7.37
N THR A 77 18.88 3.45 -6.69
CA THR A 77 19.40 3.33 -5.33
C THR A 77 20.93 3.45 -5.41
N PRO A 78 21.55 4.48 -4.84
CA PRO A 78 23.00 4.58 -4.86
C PRO A 78 23.58 3.38 -4.10
N ASP A 79 24.60 2.72 -4.65
CA ASP A 79 25.27 1.51 -4.11
C ASP A 79 25.83 1.65 -2.67
N TYR A 80 25.67 2.81 -2.03
CA TYR A 80 26.20 3.15 -0.72
C TYR A 80 25.35 2.68 0.47
N ILE A 81 24.21 2.00 0.25
CA ILE A 81 23.37 1.44 1.32
C ILE A 81 23.38 -0.09 1.26
N PRO A 82 24.41 -0.75 1.81
CA PRO A 82 24.61 -2.21 1.71
C PRO A 82 23.51 -3.08 2.36
N VAL A 83 22.52 -2.49 3.04
CA VAL A 83 21.40 -3.19 3.71
C VAL A 83 20.13 -3.19 2.85
N LEU A 84 19.97 -2.27 1.90
CA LEU A 84 18.73 -2.13 1.12
C LEU A 84 18.56 -3.20 0.02
N GLY A 85 19.64 -3.79 -0.48
CA GLY A 85 19.59 -4.75 -1.60
C GLY A 85 18.92 -6.11 -1.30
N TYR A 86 18.54 -6.38 -0.05
CA TYR A 86 17.92 -7.66 0.36
C TYR A 86 16.44 -7.56 0.72
N VAL A 87 15.85 -6.36 0.71
CA VAL A 87 14.46 -6.19 1.12
C VAL A 87 13.58 -6.03 -0.11
N ASP A 88 12.61 -6.93 -0.30
CA ASP A 88 11.59 -6.80 -1.36
C ASP A 88 10.99 -5.39 -1.33
N ASP A 89 10.92 -4.72 -2.49
CA ASP A 89 10.62 -3.28 -2.60
C ASP A 89 9.29 -2.85 -1.96
N THR A 90 8.35 -3.78 -1.92
CA THR A 90 7.02 -3.58 -1.32
C THR A 90 7.01 -3.71 0.21
N LEU A 91 7.99 -4.41 0.79
CA LEU A 91 8.09 -4.61 2.23
C LEU A 91 8.54 -3.34 2.95
N ILE A 92 9.50 -2.58 2.38
CA ILE A 92 9.98 -1.32 2.96
C ILE A 92 8.85 -0.30 3.03
N VAL A 93 8.16 -0.08 1.91
CA VAL A 93 7.05 0.90 1.85
C VAL A 93 5.92 0.50 2.80
N GLY A 94 5.56 -0.79 2.83
CA GLY A 94 4.57 -1.32 3.76
C GLY A 94 4.98 -1.11 5.22
N TRP A 95 6.25 -1.33 5.55
CA TRP A 95 6.79 -1.12 6.89
C TRP A 95 6.80 0.36 7.29
N VAL A 96 7.22 1.27 6.41
CA VAL A 96 7.21 2.71 6.68
C VAL A 96 5.78 3.21 6.89
N ILE A 97 4.82 2.80 6.05
CA ILE A 97 3.40 3.13 6.23
C ILE A 97 2.89 2.61 7.57
N LYS A 98 3.24 1.36 7.94
CA LYS A 98 2.86 0.79 9.24
C LYS A 98 3.45 1.58 10.41
N ARG A 99 4.71 2.01 10.29
CA ARG A 99 5.39 2.84 11.30
C ARG A 99 4.75 4.22 11.44
N LEU A 100 4.32 4.80 10.31
CA LEU A 100 3.69 6.12 10.22
C LEU A 100 2.17 6.08 10.43
N ALA A 101 1.55 4.91 10.59
CA ALA A 101 0.09 4.78 10.71
C ALA A 101 -0.51 5.67 11.80
N ARG A 102 0.19 5.79 12.95
CA ARG A 102 -0.22 6.70 14.04
C ARG A 102 -0.12 8.18 13.67
N GLU A 103 0.90 8.56 12.91
CA GLU A 103 1.09 9.93 12.43
C GLU A 103 0.04 10.29 11.37
N ILE A 104 -0.26 9.35 10.46
CA ILE A 104 -1.34 9.47 9.47
C ILE A 104 -2.68 9.68 10.16
N GLU A 105 -2.95 8.91 11.22
CA GLU A 105 -4.21 9.04 11.96
C GLU A 105 -4.28 10.39 12.70
N ARG A 106 -3.18 10.82 13.33
CA ARG A 106 -3.11 12.16 13.95
C ARG A 106 -3.33 13.28 12.94
N TYR A 107 -2.81 13.13 11.72
CA TYR A 107 -3.03 14.10 10.65
C TYR A 107 -4.49 14.14 10.21
N ARG A 108 -5.13 12.98 10.06
CA ARG A 108 -6.56 12.91 9.73
C ARG A 108 -7.39 13.60 10.79
N THR A 109 -7.21 13.29 12.07
CA THR A 109 -7.98 13.92 13.15
C THR A 109 -7.74 15.44 13.23
N HIS A 110 -6.54 15.91 12.91
CA HIS A 110 -6.23 17.35 12.84
C HIS A 110 -7.03 18.09 11.75
N HIS A 111 -7.41 17.43 10.66
CA HIS A 111 -8.19 18.01 9.55
C HIS A 111 -9.67 17.60 9.55
N SER A 112 -10.09 16.75 10.49
CA SER A 112 -11.49 16.35 10.69
C SER A 112 -12.24 17.25 11.68
N THR A 113 -11.57 18.26 12.25
CA THR A 113 -12.14 19.28 13.15
C THR A 113 -12.18 20.62 12.42
#